data_AF-A0A7L4PA52-F1
#
_entry.id   AF-A0A7L4PA52-F1
#
_cell.length_a   1.000
_cell.length_b   1.000
_cell.length_c   1.000
_cell.angle_alpha   90.00
_cell.angle_beta   90.00
_cell.angle_gamma   90.00
#
_symmetry.space_group_name_H-M   'P 1'
#
loop_
_entity.id
_entity.type
_entity.pdbx_description
1 polymer ?
#
loop_
_entity_poly.entity_id
_entity_poly.type
_entity_poly.pdbx_seq_one_letter_code
_entity_poly.pdbx_strand_id
1 'polypeptide(L)'
;MSSIHYAFFRVGRNFFYSSGLFPRAVRDEVAVLYAFVRYVDDLVDRPRPLVEHFYRAWRLLDAALDGRVRPPVIGDFAELAARRGMPSSLGTGTRSAERRTA
;
A
#
# COMPACT_ATOMS: atom_id res chain seq x y z
N MET A 1 12.54 -10.91 -6.61
CA MET A 1 11.77 -10.39 -5.45
C MET A 1 12.74 -9.65 -4.54
N SER A 2 12.46 -8.38 -4.23
CA SER A 2 13.39 -7.53 -3.44
C SER A 2 13.34 -7.86 -1.95
N SER A 3 14.53 -7.97 -1.33
CA SER A 3 14.76 -8.26 0.09
C SER A 3 13.95 -7.37 1.07
N ILE A 4 13.57 -6.17 0.62
CA ILE A 4 12.85 -5.14 1.38
C ILE A 4 11.47 -5.59 1.91
N HIS A 5 10.67 -6.33 1.12
CA HIS A 5 9.31 -6.71 1.54
C HIS A 5 9.32 -7.64 2.75
N TYR A 6 10.25 -8.58 2.74
CA TYR A 6 10.41 -9.54 3.82
C TYR A 6 10.97 -8.88 5.08
N ALA A 7 11.77 -7.82 4.92
CA ALA A 7 12.27 -7.04 6.06
C ALA A 7 11.12 -6.39 6.83
N PHE A 8 10.21 -5.68 6.14
CA PHE A 8 8.99 -5.15 6.77
C PHE A 8 8.14 -6.28 7.37
N PHE A 9 7.90 -7.34 6.60
CA PHE A 9 7.07 -8.46 7.01
C PHE A 9 7.56 -9.14 8.31
N ARG A 10 8.87 -9.24 8.52
CA ARG A 10 9.46 -9.83 9.73
C ARG A 10 9.36 -8.96 10.98
N VAL A 11 9.10 -7.66 10.85
CA VAL A 11 8.88 -6.75 12.00
C VAL A 11 7.56 -7.10 12.70
N GLY A 12 6.52 -7.46 11.94
CA GLY A 12 5.24 -7.95 12.46
C GLY A 12 5.27 -9.42 12.84
N ARG A 13 5.96 -9.78 13.94
CA ARG A 13 6.17 -11.18 14.38
C ARG A 13 4.89 -12.04 14.38
N ASN A 14 3.76 -11.51 14.86
CA ASN A 14 2.51 -12.27 14.94
C ASN A 14 1.89 -12.55 13.56
N PHE A 15 1.99 -11.61 12.61
CA PHE A 15 1.48 -11.75 11.26
C PHE A 15 2.38 -12.67 10.40
N PHE A 16 3.69 -12.65 10.66
CA PHE A 16 4.64 -13.59 10.09
C PHE A 16 4.29 -15.05 10.43
N TYR A 17 4.03 -15.35 11.71
CA TYR A 17 3.71 -16.71 12.14
C TYR A 17 2.35 -17.20 11.62
N SER A 18 1.31 -16.36 11.59
CA SER A 18 -0.01 -16.75 11.07
C SER A 18 0.00 -16.97 9.55
N SER A 19 0.82 -16.23 8.82
CA SER A 19 0.96 -16.38 7.36
C SER A 19 1.64 -17.68 6.92
N GLY A 20 2.29 -18.42 7.84
CA GLY A 20 2.93 -19.71 7.56
C GLY A 20 1.95 -20.80 7.13
N LEU A 21 0.65 -20.60 7.41
CA LEU A 21 -0.43 -21.51 7.01
C LEU A 21 -0.88 -21.32 5.56
N PHE A 22 -0.47 -20.24 4.89
CA PHE A 22 -0.85 -19.98 3.50
C PHE A 22 0.07 -20.67 2.50
N PRO A 23 -0.44 -21.04 1.31
CA PRO A 23 0.40 -21.39 0.16
C PRO A 23 1.41 -20.28 -0.12
N ARG A 24 2.64 -20.64 -0.53
CA ARG A 24 3.75 -19.70 -0.75
C ARG A 24 3.35 -18.49 -1.60
N ALA A 25 2.61 -18.70 -2.68
CA ALA A 25 2.14 -17.63 -3.55
C ALA A 25 1.26 -16.60 -2.83
N VAL A 26 0.35 -17.05 -1.97
CA VAL A 26 -0.53 -16.16 -1.19
C VAL A 26 0.29 -15.41 -0.13
N ARG A 27 1.21 -16.09 0.56
CA ARG A 27 2.09 -15.47 1.55
C ARG A 27 2.94 -14.35 0.93
N ASP A 28 3.45 -14.56 -0.28
CA ASP A 28 4.28 -13.58 -0.98
C ASP A 28 3.48 -12.31 -1.33
N GLU A 29 2.21 -12.45 -1.72
CA GLU A 29 1.33 -11.30 -1.96
C GLU A 29 0.92 -10.59 -0.66
N VAL A 30 0.65 -11.35 0.40
CA VAL A 30 0.36 -10.81 1.73
C VAL A 30 1.56 -10.01 2.25
N ALA A 31 2.79 -10.45 1.98
CA ALA A 31 4.00 -9.71 2.34
C ALA A 31 4.11 -8.37 1.61
N VAL A 32 3.74 -8.31 0.33
CA VAL A 32 3.69 -7.05 -0.45
C VAL A 32 2.62 -6.10 0.11
N LEU A 33 1.41 -6.61 0.37
CA LEU A 33 0.35 -5.82 1.00
C LEU A 33 0.79 -5.26 2.36
N TYR A 34 1.37 -6.12 3.20
CA TYR A 34 1.84 -5.73 4.53
C TYR A 34 2.95 -4.69 4.46
N ALA A 35 3.94 -4.86 3.57
CA ALA A 35 5.03 -3.91 3.39
C ALA A 35 4.52 -2.51 3.01
N PHE A 36 3.50 -2.43 2.14
CA PHE A 36 2.87 -1.16 1.79
C PHE A 36 2.14 -0.52 2.97
N VAL A 37 1.28 -1.27 3.67
CA VAL A 37 0.55 -0.76 4.83
C VAL A 37 1.52 -0.28 5.91
N ARG A 38 2.55 -1.07 6.23
CA ARG A 38 3.55 -0.71 7.24
C ARG A 38 4.35 0.52 6.84
N TYR A 39 4.74 0.63 5.57
CA TYR A 39 5.43 1.81 5.06
C TYR A 39 4.61 3.09 5.26
N VAL A 40 3.31 3.06 4.97
CA VAL A 40 2.43 4.23 5.16
C VAL A 40 2.21 4.52 6.66
N ASP A 41 1.98 3.47 7.44
CA ASP A 41 1.81 3.55 8.91
C ASP A 41 3.03 4.18 9.58
N ASP A 42 4.25 3.79 9.21
CA ASP A 42 5.50 4.36 9.75
C ASP A 42 5.64 5.88 9.53
N LEU A 43 4.93 6.46 8.55
CA LEU A 43 4.92 7.92 8.30
C LEU A 43 4.05 8.67 9.31
N VAL A 44 3.00 8.03 9.83
CA VAL A 44 1.97 8.67 10.66
C VAL A 44 2.01 8.19 12.12
N ASP A 45 2.29 6.92 12.35
CA ASP A 45 2.35 6.26 13.67
C ASP A 45 3.71 6.50 14.34
N ARG A 46 3.96 7.76 14.66
CA ARG A 46 5.17 8.22 15.36
C ARG A 46 4.88 9.47 16.17
N PRO A 47 5.70 9.78 17.21
CA PRO A 47 5.49 10.96 18.05
C PRO A 47 5.43 12.30 17.28
N ARG A 48 6.11 12.38 16.13
CA ARG A 48 6.03 13.51 15.19
C ARG A 48 5.76 13.00 13.77
N PRO A 49 4.52 13.08 13.27
CA PRO A 49 4.15 12.59 11.94
C PRO A 49 4.94 13.27 10.82
N LEU A 50 5.29 12.50 9.78
CA LEU A 50 5.96 12.97 8.57
C LEU A 50 4.93 13.35 7.49
N VAL A 51 4.15 14.40 7.76
CA VAL A 51 2.99 14.80 6.93
C VAL A 51 3.34 15.01 5.45
N GLU A 52 4.42 15.72 5.15
CA GLU A 52 4.86 15.94 3.76
C GLU A 52 5.24 14.65 3.03
N HIS A 53 5.83 13.70 3.75
CA HIS A 53 6.20 12.41 3.19
C HIS A 53 4.97 11.54 2.94
N PHE A 54 3.95 11.63 3.81
CA PHE A 54 2.67 10.99 3.60
C PHE A 54 1.99 11.49 2.33
N TYR A 55 1.85 12.81 2.14
CA TYR A 55 1.24 13.34 0.91
C TYR A 55 2.06 13.04 -0.35
N ARG A 56 3.40 12.99 -0.24
CA ARG A 56 4.25 12.51 -1.33
C ARG A 56 3.97 11.04 -1.66
N ALA A 57 3.91 10.18 -0.66
CA ALA A 57 3.56 8.76 -0.83
C ALA A 57 2.18 8.58 -1.45
N TRP A 58 1.21 9.40 -1.05
CA TRP A 58 -0.15 9.42 -1.60
C TRP A 58 -0.16 9.74 -3.10
N ARG A 59 0.55 10.78 -3.53
CA ARG A 59 0.69 11.15 -4.95
C ARG A 59 1.41 10.06 -5.75
N LEU A 60 2.43 9.43 -5.16
CA LEU A 60 3.16 8.33 -5.79
C LEU A 60 2.29 7.08 -5.94
N LEU A 61 1.42 6.79 -4.97
CA LEU A 61 0.48 5.68 -5.06
C LEU A 61 -0.53 5.89 -6.19
N ASP A 62 -1.13 7.07 -6.27
CA ASP A 62 -2.05 7.42 -7.36
C ASP A 62 -1.38 7.25 -8.74
N ALA A 63 -0.17 7.81 -8.90
CA ALA A 63 0.59 7.65 -10.13
C ALA A 63 1.03 6.20 -10.40
N ALA A 64 1.27 5.39 -9.37
CA ALA A 64 1.64 3.99 -9.52
C ALA A 64 0.46 3.10 -9.90
N LEU A 65 -0.73 3.37 -9.36
CA LEU A 65 -1.97 2.66 -9.72
C LEU A 65 -2.37 2.91 -11.18
N ASP A 66 -2.07 4.12 -11.70
CA ASP A 66 -2.17 4.45 -13.12
C ASP A 66 -1.02 3.88 -13.98
N GLY A 67 -0.03 3.20 -13.38
CA GLY A 67 1.14 2.66 -14.09
C GLY A 67 2.16 3.71 -14.55
N ARG A 68 2.05 4.97 -14.12
CA ARG A 68 2.96 6.07 -14.52
C ARG A 68 4.33 5.99 -13.85
N VAL A 69 4.41 5.43 -12.64
CA VAL A 69 5.65 5.28 -11.86
C VAL A 69 5.68 3.94 -11.14
N ARG A 70 6.88 3.44 -10.78
CA ARG A 70 7.04 2.20 -10.00
C ARG A 70 8.06 2.35 -8.85
N PRO A 71 7.82 3.25 -7.88
CA PRO A 71 8.67 3.40 -6.71
C PRO A 71 8.69 2.11 -5.86
N PRO A 72 9.78 1.83 -5.10
CA PRO A 72 9.83 0.66 -4.22
C PRO A 72 8.67 0.60 -3.24
N VAL A 73 8.20 -0.61 -2.91
CA VAL A 73 7.06 -0.89 -2.01
C VAL A 73 5.70 -0.45 -2.58
N ILE A 74 5.53 0.83 -2.90
CA ILE A 74 4.28 1.38 -3.47
C ILE A 74 4.00 0.78 -4.85
N GLY A 75 5.00 0.69 -5.73
CA GLY A 75 4.86 0.14 -7.07
C GLY A 75 4.58 -1.36 -7.07
N ASP A 76 5.21 -2.10 -6.15
CA ASP A 76 4.94 -3.54 -5.99
C ASP A 76 3.52 -3.78 -5.46
N PHE A 77 3.02 -2.91 -4.58
CA PHE A 77 1.62 -2.92 -4.17
C PHE A 77 0.66 -2.55 -5.31
N ALA A 78 0.95 -1.52 -6.11
CA ALA A 78 0.11 -1.14 -7.24
C ALA A 78 -0.02 -2.27 -8.27
N GLU A 79 1.07 -2.99 -8.55
CA GLU A 79 1.06 -4.18 -9.39
C GLU A 79 0.22 -5.31 -8.79
N LEU A 80 0.35 -5.57 -7.49
CA LEU A 80 -0.50 -6.54 -6.79
C LEU A 80 -1.98 -6.15 -6.85
N ALA A 81 -2.28 -4.87 -6.62
CA ALA A 81 -3.63 -4.32 -6.65
C ALA A 81 -4.27 -4.54 -8.03
N ALA A 82 -3.56 -4.23 -9.11
CA ALA A 82 -4.01 -4.48 -10.47
C ALA A 82 -4.28 -5.96 -10.75
N ARG A 83 -3.36 -6.87 -10.37
CA ARG A 83 -3.53 -8.33 -10.53
C ARG A 83 -4.73 -8.88 -9.76
N ARG A 84 -5.10 -8.27 -8.64
CA ARG A 84 -6.23 -8.68 -7.79
C ARG A 84 -7.54 -7.95 -8.12
N GLY A 85 -7.57 -7.11 -9.15
CA GLY A 85 -8.76 -6.40 -9.60
C GLY A 85 -9.18 -5.24 -8.69
N MET A 86 -8.24 -4.67 -7.92
CA MET A 86 -8.50 -3.47 -7.13
C MET A 86 -8.59 -2.23 -8.05
N PRO A 87 -9.29 -1.16 -7.63
CA PRO A 87 -9.41 0.06 -8.42
C PRO A 87 -8.05 0.67 -8.79
N SER A 88 -7.91 1.10 -10.04
CA SER A 88 -6.68 1.69 -10.61
C SER A 88 -6.47 3.16 -10.23
N SER A 89 -7.38 3.76 -9.47
CA SER A 89 -7.20 5.07 -8.87
C SER A 89 -7.95 5.13 -7.55
N LEU A 90 -7.49 5.97 -6.64
CA LEU A 90 -8.07 6.10 -5.30
C LEU A 90 -9.46 6.76 -5.31
N GLY A 91 -9.97 7.15 -6.49
CA GLY A 91 -11.14 7.99 -6.64
C GLY A 91 -10.85 9.36 -6.05
N THR A 92 -10.69 10.39 -6.89
CA THR A 92 -10.77 11.76 -6.39
C THR A 92 -12.12 11.92 -5.69
N GLY A 93 -12.10 12.25 -4.40
CA GLY A 93 -13.28 12.53 -3.58
C GLY A 93 -14.03 13.78 -4.04
N THR A 94 -14.55 13.77 -5.27
CA THR A 94 -15.30 14.84 -5.91
C THR A 94 -16.69 14.32 -6.34
N ARG A 95 -17.34 13.52 -5.49
CA ARG A 95 -18.75 13.12 -5.66
C ARG A 95 -19.56 13.15 -4.36
N SER A 96 -19.42 14.22 -3.57
CA SER A 96 -20.35 14.50 -2.45
C SER A 96 -20.71 15.99 -2.26
N ALA A 97 -20.46 16.87 -3.23
CA ALA A 97 -20.89 18.27 -3.14
C ALA A 97 -22.15 18.63 -3.97
N GLU A 98 -22.59 17.79 -4.91
CA GLU A 98 -23.64 18.18 -5.88
C GLU A 98 -25.02 17.52 -5.69
N ARG A 99 -25.29 16.84 -4.57
CA ARG A 99 -26.65 16.29 -4.28
C ARG A 99 -27.35 16.98 -3.11
N ARG A 100 -27.21 18.30 -3.02
CA ARG A 100 -28.05 19.17 -2.17
C ARG A 100 -28.29 20.52 -2.84
N THR A 101 -28.96 20.53 -3.99
CA THR A 101 -29.87 21.59 -4.46
C THR A 101 -30.29 21.27 -5.89
N ALA A 102 -31.46 20.65 -6.03
CA ALA A 102 -32.44 20.85 -7.11
C ALA A 102 -33.62 19.91 -6.84
#